data_AF-A0AAD9YTE5-F1
#
_entry.id   AF-A0AAD9YTE5-F1
#
_cell.length_a   1.000
_cell.length_b   1.000
_cell.length_c   1.000
_cell.angle_alpha   90.00
_cell.angle_beta   90.00
_cell.angle_gamma   90.00
#
_symmetry.space_group_name_H-M   'P 1'
#
loop_
_entity.id
_entity.type
_entity.pdbx_description
1 polymer ?
#
loop_
_entity_poly.entity_id
_entity_poly.type
_entity_poly.pdbx_seq_one_letter_code
_entity_poly.pdbx_strand_id
1 'polypeptide(L)'
;MVLAVLALGKLCQHQAGISDPEISREKGAIPGVEYMALTTDILGQQRGGWTLQHAQTSIFAALYYGQLGRLIECHFHLLDADRALQVVMRRDLDRLRRTDPPIQNAKDNSILLVFWTCLHLLCDFIDLLDLQRSSFVFRCRHDLPWPNILIMAEQFPEWVSKHFLGQMYLRRNLDDVLHSPTATEMRLTDDQKYAKSNLDSMRWIPRDLRFSTKESPPIDFMEARLRSKYWDVQAAIFKPFIKNALSNSLERRQTGSGPVLTSDKASKRRASGSVIGEETMKMTKTGIFYIIKSIEAFHGVDGKRIIDNILAIAHRHTVNLLILAAVYRDPLLGGLVEVGKLSYF
;
A
#
# COMPACT_ATOMS: atom_id res chain seq x y z
N MET A 1 -13.70 20.47 -9.92
CA MET A 1 -13.28 20.18 -8.54
C MET A 1 -14.44 20.05 -7.56
N VAL A 2 -15.22 21.11 -7.29
CA VAL A 2 -16.30 21.08 -6.27
C VAL A 2 -17.30 19.94 -6.48
N LEU A 3 -17.77 19.74 -7.72
CA LEU A 3 -18.69 18.65 -8.06
C LEU A 3 -18.10 17.26 -7.76
N ALA A 4 -16.81 17.03 -8.03
CA ALA A 4 -16.14 15.77 -7.73
C ALA A 4 -16.08 15.50 -6.21
N VAL A 5 -15.87 16.56 -5.42
CA VAL A 5 -15.87 16.49 -3.95
C VAL A 5 -17.28 16.18 -3.43
N LEU A 6 -18.31 16.81 -3.99
CA LEU A 6 -19.71 16.53 -3.63
C LEU A 6 -20.11 15.08 -3.99
N ALA A 7 -19.71 14.60 -5.17
CA ALA A 7 -19.93 13.22 -5.58
C ALA A 7 -19.33 12.22 -4.57
N LEU A 8 -18.06 12.41 -4.21
CA LEU A 8 -17.37 11.57 -3.24
C LEU A 8 -17.98 11.69 -1.84
N GLY A 9 -18.31 12.91 -1.40
CA GLY A 9 -18.96 13.15 -0.11
C GLY A 9 -20.29 12.42 0.03
N LYS A 10 -21.16 12.51 -0.99
CA LYS A 10 -22.46 11.81 -1.03
C LYS A 10 -22.29 10.29 -1.00
N LEU A 11 -21.27 9.76 -1.69
CA LEU A 11 -20.95 8.34 -1.66
C LEU A 11 -20.46 7.86 -0.28
N CYS A 12 -19.54 8.60 0.34
CA CYS A 12 -19.03 8.28 1.67
C CYS A 12 -20.13 8.38 2.75
N GLN A 13 -21.03 9.37 2.67
CA GLN A 13 -22.17 9.49 3.59
C GLN A 13 -23.13 8.31 3.46
N HIS A 14 -23.44 7.90 2.23
CA HIS A 14 -24.27 6.73 1.97
C HIS A 14 -23.65 5.45 2.56
N GLN A 15 -22.35 5.22 2.35
CA GLN A 15 -21.63 4.07 2.93
C GLN A 15 -21.59 4.12 4.46
N ALA A 16 -21.50 5.30 5.06
CA ALA A 16 -21.53 5.50 6.50
C ALA A 16 -22.92 5.27 7.13
N GLY A 17 -23.96 5.01 6.32
CA GLY A 17 -25.34 4.85 6.79
C GLY A 17 -25.93 6.15 7.35
N ILE A 18 -25.34 7.30 7.00
CA ILE A 18 -25.87 8.62 7.35
C ILE A 18 -26.96 8.90 6.32
N SER A 19 -28.19 8.53 6.67
CA SER A 19 -29.35 8.66 5.79
C SER A 19 -29.75 10.11 5.59
N ASP A 20 -29.45 10.65 4.42
CA ASP A 20 -30.14 11.82 3.88
C ASP A 20 -31.53 11.37 3.37
N PRO A 21 -32.64 12.07 3.69
CA PRO A 21 -33.97 11.69 3.22
C PRO A 21 -34.09 11.61 1.69
N GLU A 22 -33.25 12.32 0.94
CA GLU A 22 -33.19 12.22 -0.53
C GLU A 22 -32.60 10.89 -1.03
N ILE A 23 -31.59 10.33 -0.34
CA ILE A 23 -30.92 9.09 -0.75
C ILE A 23 -31.84 7.87 -0.58
N SER A 24 -32.78 7.95 0.36
CA SER A 24 -33.76 6.88 0.61
C SER A 24 -34.83 6.73 -0.48
N ARG A 25 -34.98 7.74 -1.37
CA ARG A 25 -36.00 7.74 -2.43
C ARG A 25 -35.59 7.00 -3.70
N GLU A 26 -34.29 6.81 -3.97
CA GLU A 26 -33.80 6.08 -5.14
C GLU A 26 -33.01 4.84 -4.74
N LYS A 27 -33.69 3.76 -4.35
CA LYS A 27 -33.09 2.47 -3.92
C LYS A 27 -32.30 1.72 -5.01
N GLY A 28 -31.85 2.38 -6.07
CA GLY A 28 -31.01 1.81 -7.13
C GLY A 28 -30.07 2.80 -7.84
N ALA A 29 -30.07 4.08 -7.46
CA ALA A 29 -29.19 5.07 -8.06
C ALA A 29 -27.82 5.07 -7.36
N ILE A 30 -26.74 5.16 -8.14
CA ILE A 30 -25.38 5.26 -7.62
C ILE A 30 -25.24 6.61 -6.88
N PRO A 31 -24.92 6.65 -5.57
CA PRO A 31 -24.85 7.90 -4.82
C PRO A 31 -23.82 8.86 -5.41
N GLY A 32 -24.22 10.10 -5.67
CA GLY A 32 -23.33 11.15 -6.20
C GLY A 32 -23.06 11.05 -7.71
N VAL A 33 -23.72 10.15 -8.43
CA VAL A 33 -23.51 9.96 -9.87
C VAL A 33 -23.85 11.19 -10.70
N GLU A 34 -24.86 11.98 -10.29
CA GLU A 34 -25.25 13.24 -10.94
C GLU A 34 -24.09 14.24 -10.95
N TYR A 35 -23.42 14.40 -9.82
CA TYR A 35 -22.27 15.29 -9.66
C TYR A 35 -21.06 14.75 -10.40
N MET A 36 -20.89 13.43 -10.43
CA MET A 36 -19.79 12.81 -11.17
C MET A 36 -19.99 12.93 -12.68
N ALA A 37 -21.21 12.75 -13.20
CA ALA A 37 -21.52 12.93 -14.62
C ALA A 37 -21.17 14.35 -15.08
N LEU A 38 -21.63 15.37 -14.35
CA LEU A 38 -21.27 16.77 -14.63
C LEU A 38 -19.75 17.01 -14.51
N THR A 39 -19.09 16.37 -13.54
CA THR A 39 -17.63 16.47 -13.40
C THR A 39 -16.93 15.92 -14.64
N THR A 40 -17.31 14.73 -15.10
CA THR A 40 -16.71 14.10 -16.28
C THR A 40 -17.02 14.84 -17.57
N ASP A 41 -18.20 15.47 -17.68
CA ASP A 41 -18.56 16.30 -18.83
C ASP A 41 -17.67 17.55 -18.91
N ILE A 42 -17.47 18.24 -17.79
CA ILE A 42 -16.59 19.41 -17.72
C ILE A 42 -15.14 19.01 -18.03
N LEU A 43 -14.63 17.94 -17.41
CA LEU A 43 -13.28 17.42 -17.70
C LEU A 43 -13.15 16.99 -19.17
N GLY A 44 -14.23 16.45 -19.75
CA GLY A 44 -14.32 16.06 -21.15
C GLY A 44 -14.20 17.24 -22.10
N GLN A 45 -14.87 18.35 -21.79
CA GLN A 45 -14.78 19.60 -22.56
C GLN A 45 -13.42 20.29 -22.39
N GLN A 46 -12.78 20.14 -21.23
CA GLN A 46 -11.45 20.65 -20.93
C GLN A 46 -10.36 19.58 -21.17
N ARG A 47 -10.58 18.64 -22.10
CA ARG A 47 -9.57 17.64 -22.45
C ARG A 47 -8.30 18.33 -22.94
N GLY A 48 -7.19 18.04 -22.26
CA GLY A 48 -5.91 18.73 -22.47
C GLY A 48 -5.68 19.93 -21.55
N GLY A 49 -6.52 20.15 -20.54
CA GLY A 49 -6.23 21.09 -19.45
C GLY A 49 -5.22 20.49 -18.46
N TRP A 50 -4.21 21.27 -18.08
CA TRP A 50 -3.08 20.82 -17.26
C TRP A 50 -2.82 21.71 -16.04
N THR A 51 -3.88 22.17 -15.36
CA THR A 51 -3.72 22.97 -14.14
C THR A 51 -3.69 22.07 -12.90
N LEU A 52 -3.23 22.61 -11.76
CA LEU A 52 -3.29 21.89 -10.50
C LEU A 52 -4.72 21.45 -10.14
N GLN A 53 -5.73 22.24 -10.52
CA GLN A 53 -7.14 21.90 -10.33
C GLN A 53 -7.59 20.71 -11.20
N HIS A 54 -7.01 20.52 -12.39
CA HIS A 54 -7.26 19.32 -13.20
C HIS A 54 -6.72 18.10 -12.48
N ALA A 55 -5.46 18.16 -11.99
CA ALA A 55 -4.88 17.07 -11.21
C ALA A 55 -5.72 16.73 -9.96
N GLN A 56 -6.11 17.74 -9.18
CA GLN A 56 -6.97 17.56 -8.01
C GLN A 56 -8.34 16.97 -8.36
N THR A 57 -9.00 17.50 -9.40
CA THR A 57 -10.32 17.02 -9.82
C THR A 57 -10.24 15.56 -10.31
N SER A 58 -9.20 15.22 -11.06
CA SER A 58 -8.95 13.85 -11.51
C SER A 58 -8.67 12.90 -10.35
N ILE A 59 -7.93 13.31 -9.31
CA ILE A 59 -7.75 12.50 -8.09
C ILE A 59 -9.09 12.26 -7.38
N PHE A 60 -9.92 13.30 -7.20
CA PHE A 60 -11.24 13.12 -6.59
C PHE A 60 -12.15 12.21 -7.42
N ALA A 61 -12.13 12.34 -8.75
CA ALA A 61 -12.84 11.43 -9.64
C ALA A 61 -12.35 9.99 -9.49
N ALA A 62 -11.02 9.80 -9.44
CA ALA A 62 -10.42 8.49 -9.21
C ALA A 62 -10.87 7.88 -7.88
N LEU A 63 -10.85 8.64 -6.78
CA LEU A 63 -11.29 8.16 -5.47
C LEU A 63 -12.75 7.70 -5.49
N TYR A 64 -13.64 8.47 -6.13
CA TYR A 64 -15.05 8.09 -6.27
C TYR A 64 -15.23 6.80 -7.07
N TYR A 65 -14.57 6.66 -8.23
CA TYR A 65 -14.64 5.40 -8.99
C TYR A 65 -14.01 4.23 -8.23
N GLY A 66 -12.93 4.48 -7.48
CA GLY A 66 -12.30 3.50 -6.59
C GLY A 66 -13.26 2.99 -5.52
N GLN A 67 -14.05 3.87 -4.90
CA GLN A 67 -15.09 3.49 -3.93
C GLN A 67 -16.21 2.63 -4.53
N LEU A 68 -16.49 2.80 -5.82
CA LEU A 68 -17.46 1.96 -6.56
C LEU A 68 -16.85 0.66 -7.09
N GLY A 69 -15.56 0.41 -6.85
CA GLY A 69 -14.84 -0.73 -7.40
C GLY A 69 -14.56 -0.66 -8.91
N ARG A 70 -14.73 0.51 -9.53
CA ARG A 70 -14.49 0.77 -10.95
C ARG A 70 -13.02 1.09 -11.21
N LEU A 71 -12.20 0.04 -11.17
CA LEU A 71 -10.73 0.14 -11.20
C LEU A 71 -10.19 0.78 -12.48
N ILE A 72 -10.75 0.43 -13.64
CA ILE A 72 -10.24 0.91 -14.93
C ILE A 72 -10.43 2.43 -15.03
N GLU A 73 -11.63 2.91 -14.70
CA GLU A 73 -11.96 4.34 -14.68
C GLU A 73 -11.15 5.09 -13.64
N CYS A 74 -11.01 4.52 -12.44
CA CYS A 74 -10.14 5.07 -11.40
C CYS A 74 -8.71 5.26 -11.91
N HIS A 75 -8.14 4.22 -12.53
CA HIS A 75 -6.79 4.26 -13.06
C HIS A 75 -6.62 5.30 -14.17
N PHE A 76 -7.57 5.41 -15.10
CA PHE A 76 -7.53 6.43 -16.15
C PHE A 76 -7.49 7.85 -15.57
N HIS A 77 -8.31 8.14 -14.56
CA HIS A 77 -8.30 9.43 -13.89
C HIS A 77 -6.97 9.69 -13.15
N LEU A 78 -6.36 8.67 -12.53
CA LEU A 78 -5.03 8.82 -11.93
C LEU A 78 -3.95 9.11 -12.98
N LEU A 79 -4.02 8.50 -14.16
CA LEU A 79 -3.11 8.81 -15.27
C LEU A 79 -3.32 10.23 -15.81
N ASP A 80 -4.55 10.74 -15.83
CA ASP A 80 -4.81 12.13 -16.18
C ASP A 80 -4.24 13.10 -15.12
N ALA A 81 -4.31 12.73 -13.84
CA ALA A 81 -3.67 13.49 -12.77
C ALA A 81 -2.13 13.48 -12.89
N ASP A 82 -1.52 12.33 -13.20
CA ASP A 82 -0.09 12.18 -13.47
C ASP A 82 0.37 13.08 -14.61
N ARG A 83 -0.37 13.10 -15.73
CA ARG A 83 -0.09 13.96 -16.89
C ARG A 83 -0.20 15.44 -16.53
N ALA A 84 -1.25 15.85 -15.82
CA ALA A 84 -1.40 17.23 -15.36
C ALA A 84 -0.25 17.65 -14.44
N LEU A 85 0.14 16.79 -13.49
CA LEU A 85 1.29 17.03 -12.61
C LEU A 85 2.61 17.17 -13.39
N GLN A 86 2.84 16.32 -14.39
CA GLN A 86 4.04 16.41 -15.23
C GLN A 86 4.17 17.78 -15.89
N VAL A 87 3.07 18.35 -16.38
CA VAL A 87 3.06 19.67 -17.03
C VAL A 87 3.20 20.79 -16.00
N VAL A 88 2.42 20.75 -14.91
CA VAL A 88 2.46 21.77 -13.83
C VAL A 88 3.86 21.86 -13.23
N MET A 89 4.49 20.72 -12.98
CA MET A 89 5.79 20.65 -12.30
C MET A 89 6.96 20.88 -13.26
N ARG A 90 6.78 20.84 -14.59
CA ARG A 90 7.89 20.86 -15.56
C ARG A 90 8.89 22.00 -15.34
N ARG A 91 8.40 23.21 -15.03
CA ARG A 91 9.26 24.39 -14.80
C ARG A 91 9.85 24.45 -13.40
N ASP A 92 9.10 23.96 -12.41
CA ASP A 92 9.46 24.05 -11.01
C ASP A 92 10.21 22.82 -10.48
N LEU A 93 10.28 21.73 -11.26
CA LEU A 93 10.81 20.43 -10.80
C LEU A 93 12.24 20.55 -10.26
N ASP A 94 13.13 21.18 -11.02
CA ASP A 94 14.53 21.31 -10.62
C ASP A 94 14.71 22.28 -9.44
N ARG A 95 13.79 23.24 -9.28
CA ARG A 95 13.76 24.12 -8.10
C ARG A 95 13.29 23.33 -6.87
N LEU A 96 12.19 22.58 -7.00
CA LEU A 96 11.63 21.75 -5.93
C LEU A 96 12.63 20.68 -5.44
N ARG A 97 13.36 20.05 -6.35
CA ARG A 97 14.42 19.07 -6.03
C ARG A 97 15.57 19.65 -5.19
N ARG A 98 15.90 20.93 -5.42
CA ARG A 98 16.97 21.63 -4.70
C ARG A 98 16.48 22.37 -3.47
N THR A 99 15.17 22.38 -3.23
CA THR A 99 14.62 23.12 -2.09
C THR A 99 14.83 22.31 -0.83
N ASP A 100 15.56 22.90 0.13
CA ASP A 100 15.76 22.27 1.43
C ASP A 100 14.42 22.20 2.18
N PRO A 101 14.04 21.02 2.69
CA PRO A 101 12.87 20.90 3.54
C PRO A 101 13.09 21.63 4.89
N PRO A 102 12.04 22.19 5.51
CA PRO A 102 10.65 22.12 5.09
C PRO A 102 10.26 23.19 4.06
N ILE A 103 9.34 22.82 3.17
CA ILE A 103 8.79 23.74 2.16
C ILE A 103 7.99 24.84 2.85
N GLN A 104 8.34 26.10 2.56
CA GLN A 104 7.69 27.27 3.16
C GLN A 104 6.55 27.83 2.31
N ASN A 105 6.60 27.62 0.99
CA ASN A 105 5.60 28.15 0.07
C ASN A 105 4.36 27.25 0.04
N ALA A 106 3.19 27.83 0.36
CA ALA A 106 1.91 27.12 0.35
C ALA A 106 1.55 26.55 -1.03
N LYS A 107 1.92 27.24 -2.13
CA LYS A 107 1.67 26.75 -3.50
C LYS A 107 2.48 25.49 -3.80
N ASP A 108 3.77 25.51 -3.48
CA ASP A 108 4.65 24.35 -3.67
C ASP A 108 4.22 23.18 -2.78
N ASN A 109 3.82 23.48 -1.53
CA ASN A 109 3.27 22.49 -0.62
C ASN A 109 2.01 21.81 -1.19
N SER A 110 1.11 22.59 -1.79
CA SER A 110 -0.09 22.05 -2.44
C SER A 110 0.25 21.17 -3.65
N ILE A 111 1.24 21.56 -4.46
CA ILE A 111 1.71 20.74 -5.60
C ILE A 111 2.28 19.41 -5.08
N LEU A 112 3.12 19.45 -4.06
CA LEU A 112 3.70 18.26 -3.45
C LEU A 112 2.63 17.37 -2.82
N LEU A 113 1.62 17.94 -2.15
CA LEU A 113 0.52 17.16 -1.59
C LEU A 113 -0.24 16.38 -2.68
N VAL A 114 -0.55 17.04 -3.79
CA VAL A 114 -1.22 16.41 -4.94
C VAL A 114 -0.32 15.36 -5.59
N PHE A 115 0.98 15.66 -5.74
CA PHE A 115 1.98 14.72 -6.26
C PHE A 115 2.05 13.44 -5.43
N TRP A 116 2.25 13.57 -4.12
CA TRP A 116 2.41 12.43 -3.22
C TRP A 116 1.12 11.64 -3.07
N THR A 117 -0.04 12.30 -3.07
CA THR A 117 -1.35 11.62 -3.10
C THR A 117 -1.52 10.81 -4.38
N CYS A 118 -1.21 11.40 -5.55
CA CYS A 118 -1.28 10.72 -6.84
C CYS A 118 -0.33 9.52 -6.89
N LEU A 119 0.92 9.68 -6.44
CA LEU A 119 1.90 8.60 -6.37
C LEU A 119 1.40 7.45 -5.51
N HIS A 120 0.90 7.74 -4.31
CA HIS A 120 0.42 6.73 -3.37
C HIS A 120 -0.72 5.91 -3.98
N LEU A 121 -1.71 6.56 -4.59
CA LEU A 121 -2.82 5.90 -5.25
C LEU A 121 -2.37 5.08 -6.46
N LEU A 122 -1.51 5.63 -7.33
CA LEU A 122 -1.01 4.91 -8.50
C LEU A 122 -0.18 3.69 -8.13
N CYS A 123 0.63 3.77 -7.08
CA CYS A 123 1.42 2.64 -6.61
C CYS A 123 0.54 1.48 -6.14
N ASP A 124 -0.57 1.76 -5.46
CA ASP A 124 -1.52 0.72 -5.07
C ASP A 124 -2.14 0.01 -6.30
N PHE A 125 -2.34 0.71 -7.42
CA PHE A 125 -2.77 0.12 -8.70
C PHE A 125 -1.68 -0.68 -9.40
N ILE A 126 -0.45 -0.16 -9.41
CA ILE A 126 0.71 -0.86 -9.99
C ILE A 126 0.87 -2.22 -9.31
N ASP A 127 0.77 -2.26 -7.99
CA ASP A 127 0.89 -3.50 -7.23
C ASP A 127 -0.30 -4.45 -7.48
N LEU A 128 -1.53 -3.90 -7.58
CA LEU A 128 -2.76 -4.66 -7.81
C LEU A 128 -2.84 -5.32 -9.20
N LEU A 129 -2.42 -4.58 -10.23
CA LEU A 129 -2.59 -4.96 -11.64
C LEU A 129 -1.28 -5.40 -12.32
N ASP A 130 -0.17 -5.45 -11.57
CA ASP A 130 1.18 -5.76 -12.06
C ASP A 130 1.58 -4.89 -13.27
N LEU A 131 1.32 -3.58 -13.17
CA LEU A 131 1.52 -2.64 -14.27
C LEU A 131 2.97 -2.16 -14.37
N GLN A 132 3.34 -1.70 -15.56
CA GLN A 132 4.63 -1.03 -15.78
C GLN A 132 4.74 0.26 -14.96
N ARG A 133 5.90 0.43 -14.34
CA ARG A 133 6.24 1.57 -13.46
C ARG A 133 6.73 2.80 -14.25
N SER A 134 5.91 3.29 -15.18
CA SER A 134 6.29 4.32 -16.15
C SER A 134 5.63 5.69 -15.93
N SER A 135 4.85 5.88 -14.87
CA SER A 135 4.24 7.19 -14.59
C SER A 135 5.28 8.26 -14.21
N PHE A 136 4.95 9.53 -14.46
CA PHE A 136 5.83 10.64 -14.11
C PHE A 136 6.09 10.71 -12.61
N VAL A 137 5.03 10.56 -11.80
CA VAL A 137 5.15 10.61 -10.34
C VAL A 137 6.04 9.48 -9.80
N PHE A 138 5.99 8.29 -10.39
CA PHE A 138 6.82 7.17 -9.95
C PHE A 138 8.31 7.41 -10.25
N ARG A 139 8.63 8.05 -11.38
CA ARG A 139 10.02 8.40 -11.71
C ARG A 139 10.62 9.42 -10.75
N CYS A 140 9.82 10.38 -10.28
CA CYS A 140 10.31 11.47 -9.42
C CYS A 140 10.24 11.15 -7.91
N ARG A 141 9.84 9.92 -7.53
CA ARG A 141 9.53 9.53 -6.14
C ARG A 141 10.67 9.72 -5.13
N HIS A 142 11.93 9.68 -5.56
CA HIS A 142 13.07 9.83 -4.66
C HIS A 142 13.66 11.24 -4.66
N ASP A 143 13.30 12.06 -5.65
CA ASP A 143 13.93 13.36 -5.90
C ASP A 143 13.22 14.52 -5.19
N LEU A 144 11.97 14.30 -4.76
CA LEU A 144 11.11 15.36 -4.26
C LEU A 144 11.06 15.39 -2.73
N PRO A 145 10.99 16.59 -2.12
CA PRO A 145 10.83 16.74 -0.69
C PRO A 145 9.42 16.39 -0.23
N TRP A 146 9.29 16.09 1.06
CA TRP A 146 7.99 15.87 1.69
C TRP A 146 7.19 17.17 1.82
N PRO A 147 5.85 17.10 1.80
CA PRO A 147 5.00 18.23 2.17
C PRO A 147 5.27 18.66 3.60
N ASN A 148 5.17 19.97 3.86
CA ASN A 148 5.32 20.55 5.17
C ASN A 148 4.03 20.38 5.99
N ILE A 149 4.13 19.67 7.11
CA ILE A 149 3.04 19.41 8.06
C ILE A 149 2.43 20.72 8.59
N LEU A 150 3.26 21.73 8.88
CA LEU A 150 2.79 22.95 9.51
C LEU A 150 1.81 23.70 8.60
N ILE A 151 2.10 23.77 7.30
CA ILE A 151 1.21 24.35 6.30
C ILE A 151 -0.04 23.48 6.11
N MET A 152 0.10 22.15 6.19
CA MET A 152 -1.06 21.27 6.13
C MET A 152 -1.98 21.43 7.35
N ALA A 153 -1.42 21.66 8.53
CA ALA A 153 -2.16 21.82 9.78
C ALA A 153 -3.03 23.09 9.81
N GLU A 154 -2.75 24.07 8.97
CA GLU A 154 -3.63 25.24 8.76
C GLU A 154 -4.95 24.86 8.07
N GLN A 155 -4.96 23.77 7.29
CA GLN A 155 -6.10 23.36 6.45
C GLN A 155 -6.75 22.05 6.92
N PHE A 156 -6.01 21.21 7.63
CA PHE A 156 -6.43 19.89 8.07
C PHE A 156 -6.12 19.68 9.55
N PRO A 157 -6.89 18.83 10.26
CA PRO A 157 -6.51 18.42 11.60
C PRO A 157 -5.11 17.80 11.62
N GLU A 158 -4.30 18.15 12.63
CA GLU A 158 -2.89 17.74 12.73
C GLU A 158 -2.70 16.22 12.60
N TRP A 159 -3.60 15.44 13.21
CA TRP A 159 -3.56 13.98 13.16
C TRP A 159 -3.67 13.44 11.73
N VAL A 160 -4.44 14.09 10.84
CA VAL A 160 -4.58 13.68 9.43
C VAL A 160 -3.25 13.87 8.70
N SER A 161 -2.60 15.02 8.90
CA SER A 161 -1.31 15.33 8.28
C SER A 161 -0.20 14.38 8.76
N LYS A 162 -0.19 14.05 10.05
CA LYS A 162 0.76 13.07 10.62
C LYS A 162 0.55 11.66 10.04
N HIS A 163 -0.70 11.19 9.95
CA HIS A 163 -1.01 9.89 9.34
C HIS A 163 -0.61 9.87 7.87
N PHE A 164 -0.91 10.93 7.12
CA PHE A 164 -0.54 11.05 5.72
C PHE A 164 0.97 10.86 5.53
N LEU A 165 1.81 11.61 6.26
CA LEU A 165 3.26 11.46 6.15
C LEU A 165 3.77 10.09 6.61
N GLY A 166 3.19 9.51 7.66
CA GLY A 166 3.52 8.16 8.11
C GLY A 166 3.28 7.12 7.01
N GLN A 167 2.13 7.21 6.32
CA GLN A 167 1.80 6.34 5.19
C GLN A 167 2.79 6.51 4.02
N MET A 168 3.11 7.76 3.67
CA MET A 168 4.06 8.05 2.59
C MET A 168 5.47 7.54 2.91
N TYR A 169 5.91 7.68 4.16
CA TYR A 169 7.19 7.16 4.63
C TYR A 169 7.25 5.64 4.50
N LEU A 170 6.21 4.93 4.96
CA LEU A 170 6.11 3.49 4.84
C LEU A 170 6.04 3.03 3.38
N ARG A 171 5.32 3.75 2.51
CA ARG A 171 5.28 3.45 1.08
C ARG A 171 6.68 3.49 0.46
N ARG A 172 7.45 4.55 0.74
CA ARG A 172 8.81 4.68 0.21
C ARG A 172 9.71 3.53 0.69
N ASN A 173 9.65 3.18 1.97
CA ASN A 173 10.41 2.05 2.51
C ASN A 173 9.98 0.71 1.88
N LEU A 174 8.68 0.51 1.63
CA LEU A 174 8.19 -0.67 0.92
C LEU A 174 8.75 -0.73 -0.49
N ASP A 175 8.75 0.38 -1.22
CA ASP A 175 9.35 0.46 -2.55
C ASP A 175 10.84 0.12 -2.46
N ASP A 176 11.61 0.74 -1.56
CA ASP A 176 13.04 0.46 -1.40
C ASP A 176 13.32 -1.02 -1.10
N VAL A 177 12.53 -1.65 -0.23
CA VAL A 177 12.65 -3.09 0.10
C VAL A 177 12.33 -3.97 -1.10
N LEU A 178 11.31 -3.64 -1.89
CA LEU A 178 10.91 -4.41 -3.07
C LEU A 178 11.91 -4.27 -4.25
N HIS A 179 12.67 -3.17 -4.31
CA HIS A 179 13.69 -2.94 -5.35
C HIS A 179 15.09 -3.39 -4.94
N SER A 180 15.34 -3.60 -3.64
CA SER A 180 16.60 -4.18 -3.17
C SER A 180 16.77 -5.58 -3.77
N PRO A 181 17.97 -5.94 -4.30
CA PRO A 181 18.20 -7.27 -4.84
C PRO A 181 17.85 -8.30 -3.77
N THR A 182 16.85 -9.14 -4.08
CA THR A 182 16.42 -10.24 -3.20
C THR A 182 17.67 -10.97 -2.76
N ALA A 183 17.86 -11.15 -1.45
CA ALA A 183 19.07 -11.76 -0.93
C ALA A 183 19.30 -13.12 -1.63
N THR A 184 20.29 -13.15 -2.52
CA THR A 184 20.71 -14.36 -3.25
C THR A 184 21.20 -15.41 -2.25
N GLU A 185 21.65 -14.94 -1.09
CA GLU A 185 21.99 -15.73 0.08
C GLU A 185 20.83 -15.70 1.08
N MET A 186 20.61 -16.80 1.80
CA MET A 186 19.54 -16.98 2.80
C MET A 186 19.78 -16.14 4.09
N ARG A 187 20.21 -14.87 3.94
CA ARG A 187 20.60 -13.92 4.98
C ARG A 187 20.08 -12.52 4.63
N LEU A 188 19.78 -11.72 5.64
CA LEU A 188 19.43 -10.32 5.44
C LEU A 188 20.65 -9.54 4.96
N THR A 189 20.49 -8.71 3.93
CA THR A 189 21.50 -7.72 3.55
C THR A 189 21.63 -6.66 4.65
N ASP A 190 22.77 -5.97 4.70
CA ASP A 190 22.97 -4.93 5.72
C ASP A 190 21.97 -3.78 5.56
N ASP A 191 21.57 -3.47 4.32
CA ASP A 191 20.48 -2.53 4.02
C ASP A 191 19.14 -2.98 4.62
N GLN A 192 18.80 -4.27 4.51
CA GLN A 192 17.58 -4.82 5.08
C GLN A 192 17.60 -4.81 6.61
N LYS A 193 18.76 -5.08 7.23
CA LYS A 193 18.92 -4.98 8.70
C LYS A 193 18.77 -3.53 9.17
N TYR A 194 19.38 -2.59 8.45
CA TYR A 194 19.27 -1.16 8.75
C TYR A 194 17.83 -0.67 8.61
N ALA A 195 17.16 -0.99 7.50
CA ALA A 195 15.77 -0.66 7.27
C ALA A 195 14.87 -1.22 8.38
N LYS A 196 15.07 -2.49 8.76
CA LYS A 196 14.35 -3.10 9.87
C LYS A 196 14.58 -2.39 11.20
N SER A 197 15.84 -2.15 11.58
CA SER A 197 16.19 -1.49 12.84
C SER A 197 15.59 -0.09 12.93
N ASN A 198 15.65 0.65 11.81
CA ASN A 198 15.07 1.97 11.72
C ASN A 198 13.53 1.94 11.84
N LEU A 199 12.86 0.98 11.18
CA LEU A 199 11.40 0.79 11.30
C LEU A 199 10.99 0.41 12.72
N ASP A 200 11.71 -0.51 13.36
CA ASP A 200 11.46 -0.98 14.73
C ASP A 200 11.62 0.16 15.76
N SER A 201 12.47 1.15 15.48
CA SER A 201 12.64 2.32 16.36
C SER A 201 11.40 3.22 16.42
N MET A 202 10.52 3.15 15.42
CA MET A 202 9.35 4.03 15.21
C MET A 202 9.67 5.53 15.34
N ARG A 203 10.94 5.94 15.14
CA ARG A 203 11.35 7.35 15.21
C ARG A 203 10.87 8.16 14.00
N TRP A 204 10.53 7.47 12.92
CA TRP A 204 9.99 8.03 11.68
C TRP A 204 8.57 8.58 11.82
N ILE A 205 7.86 8.25 12.91
CA ILE A 205 6.52 8.76 13.18
C ILE A 205 6.45 9.54 14.50
N PRO A 206 5.60 10.59 14.58
CA PRO A 206 5.30 11.30 15.83
C PRO A 206 4.90 10.36 16.97
N ARG A 207 5.20 10.77 18.21
CA ARG A 207 5.06 9.92 19.42
C ARG A 207 3.63 9.45 19.67
N ASP A 208 2.66 10.29 19.30
CA ASP A 208 1.23 10.06 19.40
C ASP A 208 0.70 8.95 18.49
N LEU A 209 1.42 8.59 17.42
CA LEU A 209 1.03 7.52 16.49
C LEU A 209 1.90 6.25 16.63
N ARG A 210 2.77 6.20 17.64
CA ARG A 210 3.59 5.02 17.91
C ARG A 210 2.75 3.97 18.61
N PHE A 211 2.93 2.71 18.23
CA PHE A 211 2.18 1.59 18.79
C PHE A 211 3.11 0.49 19.25
N SER A 212 2.61 -0.36 20.16
CA SER A 212 3.34 -1.55 20.60
C SER A 212 3.03 -2.76 19.72
N THR A 213 4.00 -3.64 19.51
CA THR A 213 3.80 -4.89 18.76
C THR A 213 2.84 -5.86 19.46
N LYS A 214 2.55 -5.64 20.75
CA LYS A 214 1.63 -6.42 21.58
C LYS A 214 0.26 -5.77 21.78
N GLU A 215 0.04 -4.61 21.20
CA GLU A 215 -1.21 -3.86 21.37
C GLU A 215 -2.36 -4.54 20.61
N SER A 216 -3.59 -4.36 21.10
CA SER A 216 -4.78 -4.84 20.39
C SER A 216 -4.96 -4.10 19.06
N PRO A 217 -5.68 -4.71 18.09
CA PRO A 217 -6.06 -4.04 16.86
C PRO A 217 -6.78 -2.71 17.14
N PRO A 218 -6.44 -1.63 16.41
CA PRO A 218 -7.09 -0.34 16.58
C PRO A 218 -8.51 -0.36 16.04
N ILE A 219 -9.35 0.52 16.61
CA ILE A 219 -10.73 0.73 16.17
C ILE A 219 -10.77 1.76 15.02
N ASP A 220 -9.87 2.74 15.07
CA ASP A 220 -9.77 3.78 14.04
C ASP A 220 -9.17 3.21 12.74
N PHE A 221 -9.83 3.52 11.62
CA PHE A 221 -9.43 3.02 10.30
C PHE A 221 -8.07 3.56 9.85
N MET A 222 -7.75 4.84 10.12
CA MET A 222 -6.49 5.45 9.71
C MET A 222 -5.32 4.84 10.48
N GLU A 223 -5.53 4.55 11.75
CA GLU A 223 -4.56 3.83 12.57
C GLU A 223 -4.39 2.37 12.12
N ALA A 224 -5.49 1.66 11.88
CA ALA A 224 -5.47 0.30 11.33
C ALA A 224 -4.67 0.22 10.02
N ARG A 225 -4.94 1.16 9.11
CA ARG A 225 -4.24 1.28 7.84
C ARG A 225 -2.74 1.52 8.04
N LEU A 226 -2.37 2.37 8.99
CA LEU A 226 -0.96 2.67 9.27
C LEU A 226 -0.23 1.46 9.84
N ARG A 227 -0.84 0.79 10.82
CA ARG A 227 -0.30 -0.43 11.43
C ARG A 227 -0.18 -1.56 10.39
N SER A 228 -1.22 -1.77 9.58
CA SER A 228 -1.20 -2.76 8.49
C SER A 228 -0.06 -2.48 7.51
N LYS A 229 0.09 -1.23 7.03
CA LYS A 229 1.16 -0.86 6.11
C LYS A 229 2.55 -1.07 6.72
N TYR A 230 2.73 -0.77 8.01
CA TYR A 230 3.98 -1.04 8.72
C TYR A 230 4.31 -2.54 8.72
N TRP A 231 3.32 -3.38 9.05
CA TRP A 231 3.50 -4.83 9.03
C TRP A 231 3.74 -5.38 7.62
N ASP A 232 3.12 -4.80 6.59
CA ASP A 232 3.38 -5.14 5.20
C ASP A 232 4.83 -4.85 4.79
N VAL A 233 5.40 -3.71 5.20
CA VAL A 233 6.81 -3.38 4.93
C VAL A 233 7.74 -4.37 5.63
N GLN A 234 7.47 -4.67 6.91
CA GLN A 234 8.24 -5.68 7.64
C GLN A 234 8.11 -7.04 6.96
N ALA A 235 6.90 -7.48 6.62
CA ALA A 235 6.66 -8.74 5.94
C ALA A 235 7.38 -8.81 4.58
N ALA A 236 7.43 -7.71 3.82
CA ALA A 236 8.12 -7.66 2.53
C ALA A 236 9.61 -8.04 2.64
N ILE A 237 10.29 -7.64 3.72
CA ILE A 237 11.68 -8.02 4.00
C ILE A 237 11.82 -9.55 4.16
N PHE A 238 10.81 -10.20 4.75
CA PHE A 238 10.87 -11.63 5.10
C PHE A 238 10.19 -12.58 4.11
N LYS A 239 9.35 -12.06 3.19
CA LYS A 239 8.65 -12.86 2.16
C LYS A 239 9.59 -13.77 1.33
N PRO A 240 10.81 -13.35 0.95
CA PRO A 240 11.75 -14.24 0.25
C PRO A 240 12.13 -15.50 1.04
N PHE A 241 12.24 -15.40 2.38
CA PHE A 241 12.58 -16.54 3.24
C PHE A 241 11.42 -17.53 3.32
N ILE A 242 10.18 -17.03 3.38
CA ILE A 242 8.96 -17.87 3.35
C ILE A 242 8.91 -18.63 2.02
N LYS A 243 9.12 -17.93 0.89
CA LYS A 243 9.15 -18.55 -0.44
C LYS A 243 10.21 -19.64 -0.53
N ASN A 244 11.42 -19.37 -0.05
CA ASN A 244 12.52 -20.34 -0.05
C ASN A 244 12.20 -21.57 0.82
N ALA A 245 11.67 -21.36 2.02
CA ALA A 245 11.27 -22.46 2.91
C ALA A 245 10.21 -23.37 2.27
N LEU A 246 9.22 -22.79 1.58
CA LEU A 246 8.19 -23.53 0.85
C LEU A 246 8.75 -24.25 -0.39
N SER A 247 9.65 -23.62 -1.16
CA SER A 247 10.29 -24.27 -2.30
C SER A 247 11.10 -25.50 -1.86
N ASN A 248 11.89 -25.39 -0.79
CA ASN A 248 12.69 -26.50 -0.26
C ASN A 248 11.85 -27.66 0.29
N SER A 249 10.65 -27.39 0.80
CA SER A 249 9.75 -28.44 1.26
C SER A 249 9.05 -29.14 0.09
N LEU A 250 8.70 -28.40 -0.97
CA LEU A 250 8.16 -28.93 -2.22
C LEU A 250 9.18 -29.83 -2.94
N GLU A 251 10.44 -29.40 -3.08
CA GLU A 251 11.51 -30.22 -3.68
C GLU A 251 11.73 -31.53 -2.93
N ARG A 252 11.65 -31.52 -1.60
CA ARG A 252 11.72 -32.73 -0.77
C ARG A 252 10.54 -33.68 -0.99
N ARG A 253 9.32 -33.15 -1.14
CA ARG A 253 8.14 -33.96 -1.45
C ARG A 253 8.25 -34.63 -2.83
N GLN A 254 8.79 -33.93 -3.83
CA GLN A 254 8.93 -34.46 -5.19
C GLN A 254 10.06 -35.49 -5.31
N THR A 255 11.18 -35.29 -4.63
CA THR A 255 12.31 -36.25 -4.63
C THR A 255 12.02 -37.52 -3.83
N GLY A 256 11.03 -37.51 -2.94
CA GLY A 256 10.59 -38.68 -2.18
C GLY A 256 9.65 -39.63 -2.92
N SER A 257 9.28 -39.37 -4.19
CA SER A 257 8.18 -40.10 -4.86
C SER A 257 8.51 -40.68 -6.26
N GLY A 258 9.79 -40.85 -6.64
CA GLY A 258 10.15 -41.47 -7.94
C GLY A 258 11.44 -42.29 -7.92
N PRO A 259 11.60 -43.30 -8.81
CA PRO A 259 12.80 -44.13 -8.86
C PRO A 259 13.99 -43.31 -9.33
N VAL A 260 15.11 -43.43 -8.62
CA VAL A 260 16.36 -42.75 -8.94
C VAL A 260 16.89 -43.25 -10.28
N LEU A 261 16.78 -42.42 -11.33
CA LEU A 261 17.59 -42.54 -12.52
C LEU A 261 18.65 -41.44 -12.51
N THR A 262 19.87 -41.90 -12.70
CA THR A 262 21.15 -41.23 -12.50
C THR A 262 21.36 -40.04 -13.42
N SER A 263 21.77 -38.90 -12.86
CA SER A 263 22.53 -37.89 -13.58
C SER A 263 23.56 -37.26 -12.63
N ASP A 264 24.82 -37.44 -12.96
CA ASP A 264 26.04 -37.14 -12.19
C ASP A 264 26.28 -35.64 -11.87
N LYS A 265 25.29 -34.77 -12.05
CA LYS A 265 25.32 -33.39 -11.55
C LYS A 265 24.69 -33.23 -10.17
N ALA A 266 23.99 -34.25 -9.66
CA ALA A 266 23.35 -34.24 -8.34
C ALA A 266 24.34 -34.44 -7.17
N SER A 267 25.52 -35.00 -7.44
CA SER A 267 26.46 -35.44 -6.39
C SER A 267 27.23 -34.29 -5.73
N LYS A 268 27.32 -33.10 -6.35
CA LYS A 268 27.91 -31.89 -5.73
C LYS A 268 26.92 -31.02 -4.95
N ARG A 269 25.61 -31.25 -5.08
CA ARG A 269 24.57 -30.60 -4.24
C ARG A 269 24.15 -31.44 -3.03
N ARG A 270 24.43 -32.74 -3.05
CA ARG A 270 24.13 -33.69 -1.96
C ARG A 270 24.93 -33.46 -0.66
N ALA A 271 25.98 -32.63 -0.67
CA ALA A 271 26.73 -32.26 0.52
C ALA A 271 26.21 -30.98 1.25
N SER A 272 25.11 -30.37 0.79
CA SER A 272 24.37 -29.33 1.51
C SER A 272 23.00 -29.81 1.98
N GLY A 273 22.82 -31.13 2.10
CA GLY A 273 21.69 -31.74 2.79
C GLY A 273 21.81 -31.52 4.29
N SER A 274 21.42 -30.35 4.79
CA SER A 274 21.29 -30.13 6.23
C SER A 274 20.34 -28.97 6.49
N VAL A 275 19.06 -29.31 6.69
CA VAL A 275 18.12 -28.55 7.54
C VAL A 275 17.77 -27.16 6.95
N ILE A 276 16.53 -26.70 7.08
CA ILE A 276 16.31 -25.25 6.93
C ILE A 276 17.14 -24.65 8.04
N GLY A 277 18.28 -24.01 7.73
CA GLY A 277 19.19 -23.47 8.74
C GLY A 277 18.38 -22.77 9.83
N GLU A 278 18.72 -23.00 11.10
CA GLU A 278 17.94 -22.50 12.24
C GLU A 278 17.64 -21.00 12.12
N GLU A 279 18.60 -20.26 11.57
CA GLU A 279 18.48 -18.85 11.20
C GLU A 279 17.36 -18.61 10.16
N THR A 280 17.33 -19.33 9.04
CA THR A 280 16.27 -19.20 8.04
C THR A 280 14.90 -19.59 8.59
N MET A 281 14.82 -20.63 9.43
CA MET A 281 13.57 -21.00 10.08
C MET A 281 13.07 -19.88 11.01
N LYS A 282 13.98 -19.24 11.75
CA LYS A 282 13.66 -18.06 12.57
C LYS A 282 13.16 -16.88 11.74
N MET A 283 13.79 -16.61 10.59
CA MET A 283 13.36 -15.55 9.66
C MET A 283 11.98 -15.85 9.05
N THR A 284 11.74 -17.10 8.66
CA THR A 284 10.44 -17.55 8.14
C THR A 284 9.32 -17.39 9.18
N LYS A 285 9.56 -17.82 10.44
CA LYS A 285 8.61 -17.61 11.55
C LYS A 285 8.30 -16.14 11.76
N THR A 286 9.33 -15.30 11.72
CA THR A 286 9.20 -13.84 11.87
C THR A 286 8.39 -13.23 10.74
N GLY A 287 8.61 -13.66 9.49
CA GLY A 287 7.83 -13.21 8.34
C GLY A 287 6.35 -13.61 8.42
N ILE A 288 6.06 -14.86 8.80
CA ILE A 288 4.68 -15.34 8.98
C ILE A 288 3.96 -14.51 10.06
N PHE A 289 4.65 -14.23 11.18
CA PHE A 289 4.11 -13.36 12.23
C PHE A 289 3.74 -11.97 11.70
N TYR A 290 4.58 -11.33 10.88
CA TYR A 290 4.25 -10.01 10.32
C TYR A 290 3.10 -10.06 9.32
N ILE A 291 2.98 -11.13 8.52
CA ILE A 291 1.84 -11.31 7.61
C ILE A 291 0.53 -11.40 8.41
N ILE A 292 0.51 -12.19 9.49
CA ILE A 292 -0.65 -12.30 10.37
C ILE A 292 -0.98 -10.94 11.00
N LYS A 293 0.02 -10.22 11.51
CA LYS A 293 -0.17 -8.90 12.12
C LYS A 293 -0.70 -7.84 11.15
N SER A 294 -0.32 -7.91 9.88
CA SER A 294 -0.86 -7.02 8.84
C SER A 294 -2.37 -7.19 8.67
N ILE A 295 -2.84 -8.44 8.71
CA ILE A 295 -4.26 -8.80 8.62
C ILE A 295 -4.99 -8.42 9.92
N GLU A 296 -4.42 -8.77 11.08
CA GLU A 296 -5.00 -8.48 12.40
C GLU A 296 -5.19 -6.99 12.65
N ALA A 297 -4.39 -6.12 12.01
CA ALA A 297 -4.50 -4.67 12.18
C ALA A 297 -5.89 -4.11 11.85
N PHE A 298 -6.69 -4.80 11.03
CA PHE A 298 -8.04 -4.37 10.68
C PHE A 298 -9.15 -5.04 11.50
N HIS A 299 -8.85 -6.01 12.37
CA HIS A 299 -9.88 -6.75 13.13
C HIS A 299 -10.73 -5.87 14.06
N GLY A 300 -10.21 -4.72 14.49
CA GLY A 300 -10.93 -3.79 15.35
C GLY A 300 -11.80 -2.77 14.61
N VAL A 301 -11.71 -2.71 13.26
CA VAL A 301 -12.35 -1.66 12.48
C VAL A 301 -13.75 -2.08 12.03
N ASP A 302 -14.74 -1.24 12.33
CA ASP A 302 -16.09 -1.39 11.78
C ASP A 302 -16.10 -1.08 10.27
N GLY A 303 -16.52 -2.05 9.45
CA GLY A 303 -16.55 -1.95 7.97
C GLY A 303 -17.43 -0.85 7.36
N LYS A 304 -18.03 0.03 8.19
CA LYS A 304 -18.92 1.12 7.78
C LYS A 304 -18.18 2.42 7.41
N ARG A 305 -16.85 2.51 7.56
CA ARG A 305 -16.07 3.75 7.39
C ARG A 305 -14.83 3.60 6.53
N ILE A 306 -14.89 2.81 5.45
CA ILE A 306 -13.73 2.62 4.59
C ILE A 306 -13.76 3.64 3.43
N ILE A 307 -12.93 4.69 3.54
CA ILE A 307 -12.82 5.76 2.52
C ILE A 307 -11.63 5.52 1.57
N ASP A 308 -10.84 4.48 1.80
CA ASP A 308 -9.65 4.17 1.00
C ASP A 308 -9.92 3.21 -0.16
N ASN A 309 -8.92 2.93 -1.00
CA ASN A 309 -8.98 1.92 -2.04
C ASN A 309 -9.15 0.51 -1.44
N ILE A 310 -10.40 0.16 -1.09
CA ILE A 310 -10.82 -1.13 -0.51
C ILE A 310 -10.23 -2.28 -1.32
N LEU A 311 -10.20 -2.15 -2.64
CA LEU A 311 -9.71 -3.19 -3.52
C LEU A 311 -8.20 -3.42 -3.39
N ALA A 312 -7.40 -2.37 -3.21
CA ALA A 312 -5.97 -2.53 -2.94
C ALA A 312 -5.71 -3.22 -1.58
N ILE A 313 -6.48 -2.86 -0.54
CA ILE A 313 -6.41 -3.52 0.77
C ILE A 313 -6.84 -4.98 0.66
N ALA A 314 -7.99 -5.25 0.04
CA ALA A 314 -8.54 -6.59 -0.16
C ALA A 314 -7.58 -7.47 -0.97
N HIS A 315 -6.96 -6.93 -2.02
CA HIS A 315 -5.97 -7.65 -2.80
C HIS A 315 -4.73 -8.01 -1.98
N ARG A 316 -4.16 -7.04 -1.23
CA ARG A 316 -3.02 -7.32 -0.33
C ARG A 316 -3.36 -8.39 0.70
N HIS A 317 -4.53 -8.32 1.31
CA HIS A 317 -5.01 -9.33 2.26
C HIS A 317 -5.18 -10.68 1.59
N THR A 318 -5.76 -10.74 0.39
CA THR A 318 -5.90 -11.98 -0.38
C THR A 318 -4.54 -12.61 -0.67
N VAL A 319 -3.55 -11.82 -1.11
CA VAL A 319 -2.19 -12.31 -1.35
C VAL A 319 -1.57 -12.84 -0.06
N ASN A 320 -1.72 -12.13 1.05
CA ASN A 320 -1.22 -12.57 2.35
C ASN A 320 -1.90 -13.87 2.82
N LEU A 321 -3.22 -14.00 2.63
CA LEU A 321 -3.98 -15.22 2.92
C LEU A 321 -3.54 -16.41 2.06
N LEU A 322 -3.23 -16.20 0.78
CA LEU A 322 -2.69 -17.25 -0.09
C LEU A 322 -1.33 -17.75 0.40
N ILE A 323 -0.45 -16.84 0.85
CA ILE A 323 0.83 -17.20 1.45
C ILE A 323 0.60 -18.03 2.72
N LEU A 324 -0.30 -17.59 3.61
CA LEU A 324 -0.61 -18.31 4.84
C LEU A 324 -1.26 -19.68 4.58
N ALA A 325 -2.11 -19.80 3.55
CA ALA A 325 -2.69 -21.07 3.13
C ALA A 325 -1.61 -22.05 2.62
N ALA A 326 -0.62 -21.55 1.87
CA ALA A 326 0.51 -22.36 1.45
C ALA A 326 1.36 -22.83 2.64
N VAL A 327 1.61 -21.94 3.62
CA VAL A 327 2.30 -22.25 4.88
C VAL A 327 1.54 -23.28 5.70
N TYR A 328 0.21 -23.15 5.82
CA TYR A 328 -0.64 -24.06 6.57
C TYR A 328 -0.63 -25.50 6.01
N ARG A 329 -0.58 -25.64 4.67
CA ARG A 329 -0.50 -26.94 3.99
C ARG A 329 0.90 -27.59 4.04
N ASP A 330 1.89 -26.89 4.57
CA ASP A 330 3.24 -27.41 4.71
C ASP A 330 3.40 -28.21 6.03
N PRO A 331 4.04 -29.40 6.04
CA PRO A 331 4.13 -30.23 7.24
C PRO A 331 5.05 -29.65 8.31
N LEU A 332 6.02 -28.82 7.92
CA LEU A 332 7.01 -28.24 8.82
C LEU A 332 6.57 -26.87 9.34
N LEU A 333 5.85 -26.12 8.50
CA LEU A 333 5.43 -24.75 8.82
C LEU A 333 3.97 -24.65 9.25
N GLY A 334 3.13 -25.67 9.03
CA GLY A 334 1.70 -25.62 9.29
C GLY A 334 1.34 -25.33 10.75
N GLY A 335 2.16 -25.80 11.69
CA GLY A 335 1.98 -25.52 13.12
C GLY A 335 2.21 -24.06 13.53
N LEU A 336 2.67 -23.20 12.61
CA LEU A 336 2.88 -21.76 12.86
C LEU A 336 1.63 -20.91 12.59
N VAL A 337 0.61 -21.49 11.96
CA VAL A 337 -0.62 -20.79 11.58
C VAL A 337 -1.78 -21.35 12.38
N GLU A 338 -2.25 -20.58 13.35
CA GLU A 338 -3.47 -20.91 14.11
C GLU A 338 -4.71 -20.52 13.30
N VAL A 339 -5.48 -21.51 12.82
CA VAL A 339 -6.68 -21.30 11.99
C VAL A 339 -7.70 -20.39 12.68
N GLY A 340 -7.81 -20.43 14.02
CA GLY A 340 -8.71 -19.57 14.78
C GLY A 340 -8.45 -18.07 14.60
N LYS A 341 -7.20 -17.67 14.37
CA LYS A 341 -6.84 -16.26 14.14
C LYS A 341 -7.17 -15.77 12.72
N LEU A 342 -7.43 -16.68 11.79
CA LEU A 342 -7.80 -16.39 10.40
C LEU A 342 -9.31 -16.46 10.15
N SER A 343 -10.10 -16.86 11.15
CA SER A 343 -11.54 -17.10 11.03
C SER A 343 -12.41 -15.83 10.89
N TYR A 344 -11.81 -14.65 10.91
CA TYR A 344 -12.50 -13.36 10.76
C TYR A 344 -12.54 -12.83 9.32
N PHE A 345 -12.17 -13.65 8.32
CA PHE A 345 -12.22 -13.31 6.89
C PHE A 345 -13.04 -14.29 6.06
#